data_AF-A0A9E3BIH2-F1
#
_entry.id   AF-A0A9E3BIH2-F1
#
_cell.length_a   1.000
_cell.length_b   1.000
_cell.length_c   1.000
_cell.angle_alpha   90.00
_cell.angle_beta   90.00
_cell.angle_gamma   90.00
#
_symmetry.space_group_name_H-M   'P 1'
#
loop_
_entity.id
_entity.type
_entity.pdbx_description
1 polymer ?
#
loop_
_entity_poly.entity_id
_entity_poly.type
_entity_poly.pdbx_seq_one_letter_code
_entity_poly.pdbx_strand_id
1 'polypeptide(L)'
;MADFDVESYATVQERVAEFYRDHVDGSIRTFAVRMDGPEVVFEARVYRTPEEASMGIYTSGWARAVEGGTPAEHSSHLERCESSAIGRALANLGYTAGKKRPSRSEVLKTARMREEHDALLVFIKGMGPRIGEEAEIEIGGHARNLRQYVRENWTAMKEEPTLARTVVEAIERSTGAQFRREAA
;
A
#
# COMPACT_ATOMS: atom_id res chain seq x y z
N MET A 1 0.92 18.12 15.30
CA MET A 1 1.12 16.95 14.42
C MET A 1 1.66 17.48 13.10
N ALA A 2 2.73 16.90 12.56
CA ALA A 2 3.30 17.39 11.30
C ALA A 2 2.23 17.29 10.22
N ASP A 3 1.92 18.43 9.61
CA ASP A 3 0.90 18.59 8.59
C ASP A 3 1.28 17.73 7.37
N PHE A 4 0.51 16.68 7.12
CA PHE A 4 0.78 15.73 6.04
C PHE A 4 0.20 16.29 4.76
N ASP A 5 0.90 17.25 4.17
CA ASP A 5 0.47 17.86 2.92
C ASP A 5 0.74 16.92 1.74
N VAL A 6 -0.30 16.22 1.30
CA VAL A 6 -0.29 15.31 0.14
C VAL A 6 -0.06 16.07 -1.16
N GLU A 7 -0.49 17.33 -1.24
CA GLU A 7 -0.35 18.16 -2.44
C GLU A 7 1.13 18.54 -2.70
N SER A 8 1.96 18.52 -1.66
CA SER A 8 3.42 18.71 -1.80
C SER A 8 4.15 17.58 -2.56
N TYR A 9 3.48 16.49 -2.93
CA TYR A 9 4.07 15.36 -3.64
C TYR A 9 3.74 15.39 -5.15
N ALA A 10 4.74 15.16 -6.00
CA ALA A 10 4.52 14.92 -7.43
C ALA A 10 3.90 13.53 -7.67
N THR A 11 2.96 13.50 -8.61
CA THR A 11 2.45 12.30 -9.26
C THR A 11 3.51 11.67 -10.17
N VAL A 12 3.33 10.39 -10.51
CA VAL A 12 4.21 9.73 -11.49
C VAL A 12 4.08 10.39 -12.86
N GLN A 13 2.88 10.84 -13.23
CA GLN A 13 2.63 11.53 -14.49
C GLN A 13 3.42 12.84 -14.61
N GLU A 14 3.45 13.66 -13.55
CA GLU A 14 4.24 14.90 -13.54
C GLU A 14 5.73 14.60 -13.69
N ARG A 15 6.25 13.57 -13.02
CA ARG A 15 7.66 13.15 -13.16
C ARG A 15 7.99 12.70 -14.58
N VAL A 16 7.08 11.96 -15.23
CA VAL A 16 7.25 11.53 -16.63
C VAL A 16 7.26 12.74 -17.57
N ALA A 17 6.36 13.70 -17.35
CA ALA A 17 6.30 14.92 -18.15
C ALA A 17 7.52 15.83 -17.95
N GLU A 18 8.07 15.91 -16.73
CA GLU A 18 9.35 16.58 -16.46
C GLU A 18 10.51 15.88 -17.17
N PHE A 19 10.60 14.56 -17.03
CA PHE A 19 11.65 13.78 -17.68
C PHE A 19 11.69 13.98 -19.20
N TYR A 20 10.55 13.87 -19.88
CA TYR A 20 10.51 14.06 -21.34
C TYR A 20 10.67 15.52 -21.78
N ARG A 21 10.52 16.51 -20.88
CA ARG A 21 10.89 17.89 -21.17
C ARG A 21 12.41 18.09 -21.14
N ASP A 22 13.09 17.48 -20.18
CA ASP A 22 14.56 17.62 -20.03
C ASP A 22 15.33 16.68 -20.97
N HIS A 23 14.76 15.52 -21.28
CA HIS A 23 15.37 14.43 -22.03
C HIS A 23 14.42 13.98 -23.15
N VAL A 24 14.30 14.81 -24.20
CA VAL A 24 13.38 14.57 -25.34
C VAL A 24 13.65 13.23 -26.04
N ASP A 25 14.92 12.86 -26.16
CA ASP A 25 15.36 11.59 -26.75
C ASP A 25 15.56 10.46 -25.71
N GLY A 26 15.17 10.73 -24.45
CA GLY A 26 15.22 9.76 -23.37
C GLY A 26 14.20 8.65 -23.54
N SER A 27 14.38 7.55 -22.79
CA SER A 27 13.41 6.45 -22.78
C SER A 27 13.24 5.85 -21.39
N ILE A 28 12.00 5.45 -21.10
CA ILE A 28 11.63 4.66 -19.93
C ILE A 28 11.24 3.29 -20.44
N ARG A 29 11.88 2.23 -19.93
CA ARG A 29 11.63 0.84 -20.32
C ARG A 29 11.27 0.02 -19.10
N THR A 30 10.15 -0.69 -19.15
CA THR A 30 9.66 -1.52 -18.05
C THR A 30 9.83 -3.00 -18.37
N PHE A 31 10.13 -3.78 -17.34
CA PHE A 31 10.36 -5.20 -17.42
C PHE A 31 9.57 -5.89 -16.31
N ALA A 32 8.68 -6.79 -16.70
CA ALA A 32 8.05 -7.70 -15.76
C ALA A 32 9.06 -8.80 -15.39
N VAL A 33 9.67 -8.68 -14.23
CA VAL A 33 10.72 -9.59 -13.75
C VAL A 33 10.11 -10.87 -13.16
N ARG A 34 8.92 -10.76 -12.58
CA ARG A 34 8.12 -11.90 -12.14
C ARG A 34 6.64 -11.60 -12.34
N MET A 35 5.92 -12.56 -12.93
CA MET A 35 4.45 -12.55 -13.06
C MET A 35 3.81 -13.91 -12.77
N ASP A 36 4.60 -14.94 -12.48
CA ASP A 36 4.08 -16.28 -12.23
C ASP A 36 3.62 -16.40 -10.78
N GLY A 37 2.30 -16.24 -10.58
CA GLY A 37 1.64 -16.40 -9.28
C GLY A 37 1.08 -15.09 -8.73
N PRO A 38 0.67 -15.08 -7.44
CA PRO A 38 0.02 -13.93 -6.82
C PRO A 38 1.01 -12.78 -6.56
N GLU A 39 2.18 -12.78 -7.17
CA GLU A 39 3.24 -11.84 -6.84
C GLU A 39 3.91 -11.33 -8.10
N VAL A 40 3.92 -10.02 -8.26
CA VAL A 40 4.37 -9.34 -9.46
C VAL A 40 5.49 -8.39 -9.12
N VAL A 41 6.57 -8.46 -9.90
CA VAL A 41 7.75 -7.59 -9.74
C VAL A 41 8.05 -6.91 -11.07
N PHE A 42 8.12 -5.57 -11.02
CA PHE A 42 8.53 -4.75 -12.16
C PHE A 42 9.85 -4.04 -11.87
N GLU A 43 10.70 -3.98 -12.88
CA GLU A 43 11.82 -3.08 -12.98
C GLU A 43 11.53 -2.02 -14.05
N ALA A 44 11.66 -0.75 -13.71
CA ALA A 44 11.72 0.33 -14.69
C ALA A 44 13.17 0.81 -14.84
N ARG A 45 13.62 0.96 -16.08
CA ARG A 45 14.94 1.48 -16.46
C ARG A 45 14.77 2.78 -17.23
N VAL A 46 15.44 3.83 -16.78
CA VAL A 46 15.38 5.16 -17.37
C VAL A 46 16.73 5.50 -17.99
N TYR A 47 16.69 5.93 -19.25
CA TYR A 47 17.83 6.32 -20.08
C TYR A 47 17.62 7.76 -20.52
N ARG A 48 18.56 8.66 -20.25
CA ARG A 48 18.45 10.09 -20.60
C ARG A 48 18.75 10.36 -22.07
N THR A 49 19.56 9.51 -22.70
CA THR A 49 19.92 9.62 -24.11
C THR A 49 19.96 8.26 -24.82
N PRO A 50 19.91 8.24 -26.17
CA PRO A 50 20.13 7.02 -26.95
C PRO A 50 21.49 6.35 -26.70
N GLU A 51 22.54 7.12 -26.40
CA GLU A 51 23.88 6.61 -26.06
C GLU A 51 23.87 5.86 -24.73
N GLU A 52 23.20 6.40 -23.70
CA GLU A 52 23.01 5.66 -22.44
C GLU A 52 22.29 4.33 -22.71
N ALA A 53 21.28 4.33 -23.57
CA ALA A 53 20.56 3.12 -23.95
C ALA A 53 21.42 2.11 -24.72
N SER A 54 22.30 2.56 -25.62
CA SER A 54 23.19 1.67 -26.37
C SER A 54 24.31 1.10 -25.50
N MET A 55 24.79 1.86 -24.52
CA MET A 55 25.80 1.44 -23.55
C MET A 55 25.22 0.61 -22.39
N GLY A 56 23.90 0.54 -22.25
CA GLY A 56 23.24 -0.13 -21.14
C GLY A 56 23.39 0.59 -19.80
N ILE A 57 23.61 1.90 -19.80
CA ILE A 57 23.69 2.75 -18.60
C ILE A 57 22.27 3.26 -18.30
N TYR A 58 21.72 2.93 -17.14
CA TYR A 58 20.38 3.37 -16.76
C TYR A 58 20.25 3.61 -15.26
N THR A 59 19.25 4.41 -14.90
CA THR A 59 18.75 4.48 -13.53
C THR A 59 17.56 3.55 -13.38
N SER A 60 17.55 2.73 -12.33
CA SER A 60 16.50 1.74 -12.11
C SER A 60 15.54 2.11 -10.98
N GLY A 61 14.34 1.57 -11.06
CA GLY A 61 13.32 1.59 -10.01
C GLY A 61 12.62 0.24 -9.96
N TRP A 62 12.43 -0.28 -8.75
CA TRP A 62 11.83 -1.59 -8.53
C TRP A 62 10.54 -1.46 -7.74
N ALA A 63 9.52 -2.20 -8.16
CA ALA A 63 8.26 -2.33 -7.45
C ALA A 63 7.85 -3.80 -7.34
N ARG A 64 7.20 -4.10 -6.22
CA ARG A 64 6.61 -5.39 -5.90
C ARG A 64 5.16 -5.16 -5.52
N ALA A 65 4.26 -5.98 -6.08
CA ALA A 65 2.88 -6.07 -5.67
C ALA A 65 2.54 -7.55 -5.42
N VAL A 66 1.70 -7.81 -4.42
CA VAL A 66 1.07 -9.11 -4.20
C VAL A 66 -0.39 -8.96 -4.60
N GLU A 67 -0.88 -9.83 -5.46
CA GLU A 67 -2.29 -9.96 -5.78
C GLU A 67 -3.07 -10.29 -4.50
N GLY A 68 -3.90 -9.35 -4.10
CA GLY A 68 -4.72 -9.39 -2.91
C GLY A 68 -5.38 -8.04 -2.66
N GLY A 69 -6.49 -8.04 -1.94
CA GLY A 69 -7.21 -6.83 -1.56
C GLY A 69 -8.60 -6.72 -2.18
N THR A 70 -9.01 -5.50 -2.47
CA THR A 70 -10.34 -5.18 -3.02
C THR A 70 -10.46 -5.59 -4.50
N PRO A 71 -11.67 -5.82 -5.04
CA PRO A 71 -11.87 -6.16 -6.46
C PRO A 71 -11.19 -5.20 -7.44
N ALA A 72 -11.09 -3.90 -7.09
CA ALA A 72 -10.39 -2.89 -7.88
C ALA A 72 -8.87 -3.05 -7.89
N GLU A 73 -8.29 -3.59 -6.80
CA GLU A 73 -6.87 -3.93 -6.75
C GLU A 73 -6.58 -5.18 -7.58
N HIS A 74 -7.49 -6.16 -7.59
CA HIS A 74 -7.36 -7.34 -8.46
C HIS A 74 -7.28 -6.97 -9.95
N SER A 75 -8.10 -6.04 -10.42
CA SER A 75 -8.15 -5.70 -11.86
C SER A 75 -7.04 -4.78 -12.35
N SER A 76 -6.23 -4.18 -11.47
CA SER A 76 -5.24 -3.14 -11.86
C SER A 76 -3.88 -3.27 -11.16
N HIS A 77 -3.62 -4.39 -10.47
CA HIS A 77 -2.39 -4.54 -9.68
C HIS A 77 -1.12 -4.50 -10.53
N LEU A 78 -1.18 -4.97 -11.79
CA LEU A 78 -0.05 -4.95 -12.72
C LEU A 78 0.33 -3.52 -13.10
N GLU A 79 -0.64 -2.75 -13.60
CA GLU A 79 -0.49 -1.37 -14.05
C GLU A 79 -0.02 -0.46 -12.91
N ARG A 80 -0.51 -0.71 -11.69
CA ARG A 80 -0.09 0.02 -10.48
C ARG A 80 1.33 -0.35 -10.07
N CYS A 81 1.72 -1.62 -10.20
CA CYS A 81 3.08 -2.08 -9.91
C CYS A 81 4.07 -1.46 -10.89
N GLU A 82 3.77 -1.51 -12.19
CA GLU A 82 4.57 -0.89 -13.24
C GLU A 82 4.72 0.63 -13.02
N SER A 83 3.61 1.34 -12.77
CA SER A 83 3.62 2.77 -12.47
C SER A 83 4.48 3.12 -11.26
N SER A 84 4.47 2.26 -10.24
CA SER A 84 5.30 2.44 -9.04
C SER A 84 6.79 2.25 -9.35
N ALA A 85 7.15 1.30 -10.21
CA ALA A 85 8.53 1.11 -10.66
C ALA A 85 9.04 2.35 -11.41
N ILE A 86 8.24 2.89 -12.35
CA ILE A 86 8.54 4.13 -13.08
C ILE A 86 8.75 5.30 -12.11
N GLY A 87 7.80 5.51 -11.19
CA GLY A 87 7.88 6.60 -10.22
C GLY A 87 9.14 6.55 -9.35
N ARG A 88 9.61 5.35 -9.01
CA ARG A 88 10.85 5.12 -8.25
C ARG A 88 12.10 5.37 -9.08
N ALA A 89 12.13 4.92 -10.33
CA ALA A 89 13.26 5.14 -11.23
C ALA A 89 13.48 6.64 -11.49
N LEU A 90 12.39 7.37 -11.75
CA LEU A 90 12.43 8.82 -11.95
C LEU A 90 12.81 9.58 -10.68
N ALA A 91 12.31 9.17 -9.50
CA ALA A 91 12.79 9.73 -8.23
C ALA A 91 14.29 9.52 -8.01
N ASN A 92 14.81 8.34 -8.34
CA ASN A 92 16.24 8.05 -8.23
C ASN A 92 17.07 8.91 -9.21
N LEU A 93 16.48 9.32 -10.33
CA LEU A 93 17.10 10.21 -11.31
C LEU A 93 17.02 11.70 -10.92
N GLY A 94 16.30 12.03 -9.84
CA GLY A 94 16.17 13.41 -9.33
C GLY A 94 14.82 14.08 -9.62
N TYR A 95 13.90 13.39 -10.30
CA TYR A 95 12.53 13.88 -10.52
C TYR A 95 11.68 13.66 -9.27
N THR A 96 11.92 14.47 -8.24
CA THR A 96 11.17 14.47 -6.98
C THR A 96 10.63 15.87 -6.68
N ALA A 97 9.39 15.97 -6.19
CA ALA A 97 8.89 17.21 -5.60
C ALA A 97 9.58 17.45 -4.23
N GLY A 98 10.71 18.17 -4.24
CA GLY A 98 11.45 18.55 -3.04
C GLY A 98 12.16 17.39 -2.31
N LYS A 99 12.36 17.52 -0.99
CA LYS A 99 13.07 16.52 -0.15
C LYS A 99 12.33 15.16 0.00
N LYS A 100 11.21 14.97 -0.70
CA LYS A 100 10.28 13.84 -0.50
C LYS A 100 10.32 12.89 -1.70
N ARG A 101 10.89 11.70 -1.48
CA ARG A 101 11.07 10.64 -2.49
C ARG A 101 9.77 9.95 -2.95
N PRO A 102 8.83 9.56 -2.05
CA PRO A 102 7.61 8.87 -2.45
C PRO A 102 6.77 9.70 -3.43
N SER A 103 6.02 9.05 -4.32
CA SER A 103 5.02 9.73 -5.17
C SER A 103 3.73 10.03 -4.39
N ARG A 104 2.93 10.98 -4.89
CA ARG A 104 1.62 11.31 -4.29
C ARG A 104 0.73 10.07 -4.14
N SER A 105 0.70 9.22 -5.17
CA SER A 105 -0.09 7.99 -5.16
C SER A 105 0.36 6.98 -4.11
N GLU A 106 1.67 6.85 -3.86
CA GLU A 106 2.21 5.98 -2.80
C GLU A 106 1.83 6.50 -1.40
N VAL A 107 1.90 7.81 -1.21
CA VAL A 107 1.57 8.50 0.04
C VAL A 107 0.07 8.38 0.35
N LEU A 108 -0.79 8.59 -0.65
CA LEU A 108 -2.23 8.40 -0.55
C LEU A 108 -2.58 6.94 -0.21
N LYS A 109 -1.87 5.96 -0.80
CA LYS A 109 -2.07 4.54 -0.47
C LYS A 109 -1.77 4.27 1.01
N THR A 110 -0.65 4.77 1.52
CA THR A 110 -0.29 4.62 2.94
C THR A 110 -1.27 5.34 3.87
N ALA A 111 -1.72 6.54 3.49
CA ALA A 111 -2.71 7.28 4.27
C ALA A 111 -4.04 6.51 4.39
N ARG A 112 -4.55 5.95 3.27
CA ARG A 112 -5.76 5.12 3.26
C ARG A 112 -5.62 3.86 4.11
N MET A 113 -4.47 3.17 4.04
CA MET A 113 -4.23 1.99 4.89
C MET A 113 -4.26 2.35 6.38
N ARG A 114 -3.69 3.50 6.74
CA ARG A 114 -3.68 3.99 8.13
C ARG A 114 -5.07 4.38 8.60
N GLU A 115 -5.83 5.08 7.77
CA GLU A 115 -7.21 5.46 8.06
C GLU A 115 -8.11 4.23 8.25
N GLU A 116 -7.99 3.22 7.39
CA GLU A 116 -8.69 1.95 7.56
C GLU A 116 -8.29 1.26 8.87
N HIS A 117 -6.99 1.21 9.19
CA HIS A 117 -6.50 0.63 10.43
C HIS A 117 -7.05 1.35 11.67
N ASP A 118 -7.03 2.68 11.67
CA ASP A 118 -7.60 3.51 12.73
C ASP A 118 -9.11 3.25 12.88
N ALA A 119 -9.84 3.11 11.77
CA ALA A 119 -11.27 2.76 11.79
C ALA A 119 -11.54 1.37 12.38
N LEU A 120 -10.71 0.36 12.07
CA LEU A 120 -10.81 -0.97 12.69
C LEU A 120 -10.66 -0.87 14.22
N LEU A 121 -9.67 -0.10 14.70
CA LEU A 121 -9.43 0.08 16.13
C LEU A 121 -10.60 0.79 16.82
N VAL A 122 -11.18 1.82 16.19
CA VAL A 122 -12.38 2.50 16.70
C VAL A 122 -13.55 1.53 16.81
N PHE A 123 -13.76 0.70 15.79
CA PHE A 123 -14.81 -0.31 15.79
C PHE A 123 -14.62 -1.34 16.91
N ILE A 124 -13.42 -1.91 17.05
CA ILE A 124 -13.10 -2.88 18.12
C ILE A 124 -13.38 -2.27 19.49
N LYS A 125 -12.92 -1.03 19.72
CA LYS A 125 -13.13 -0.33 20.99
C LYS A 125 -14.62 -0.10 21.28
N GLY A 126 -15.40 0.29 20.26
CA GLY A 126 -16.84 0.49 20.40
C GLY A 126 -17.62 -0.81 20.64
N MET A 127 -17.15 -1.92 20.08
CA MET A 127 -17.78 -3.23 20.20
C MET A 127 -17.38 -4.00 21.46
N GLY A 128 -16.26 -3.67 22.10
CA GLY A 128 -15.75 -4.35 23.30
C GLY A 128 -16.81 -4.73 24.35
N PRO A 129 -17.71 -3.81 24.78
CA PRO A 129 -18.78 -4.12 25.74
C PRO A 129 -19.88 -5.05 25.23
N ARG A 130 -20.01 -5.22 23.91
CA ARG A 130 -21.06 -6.03 23.25
C ARG A 130 -20.59 -7.44 22.90
N ILE A 131 -19.30 -7.72 23.02
CA ILE A 131 -18.74 -9.06 22.82
C ILE A 131 -19.29 -9.98 23.91
N GLY A 132 -19.98 -11.07 23.52
CA GLY A 132 -20.53 -12.06 24.45
C GLY A 132 -19.46 -12.76 25.29
N GLU A 133 -19.84 -13.35 26.42
CA GLU A 133 -18.91 -14.05 27.31
C GLU A 133 -18.30 -15.29 26.66
N GLU A 134 -19.09 -16.01 25.86
CA GLU A 134 -18.70 -17.22 25.11
C GLU A 134 -18.17 -16.90 23.70
N ALA A 135 -17.91 -15.62 23.38
CA ALA A 135 -17.41 -15.26 22.05
C ALA A 135 -15.95 -15.71 21.91
N GLU A 136 -15.64 -16.36 20.79
CA GLU A 136 -14.32 -16.94 20.53
C GLU A 136 -13.64 -16.33 19.29
N ILE A 137 -12.31 -16.36 19.31
CA ILE A 137 -11.43 -16.07 18.18
C ILE A 137 -10.45 -17.22 18.01
N GLU A 138 -10.26 -17.65 16.76
CA GLU A 138 -9.28 -18.67 16.40
C GLU A 138 -8.00 -18.01 15.91
N ILE A 139 -6.89 -18.20 16.64
CA ILE A 139 -5.57 -17.68 16.29
C ILE A 139 -4.56 -18.83 16.37
N GLY A 140 -3.85 -19.08 15.28
CA GLY A 140 -2.84 -20.15 15.20
C GLY A 140 -3.43 -21.55 15.48
N GLY A 141 -4.69 -21.79 15.08
CA GLY A 141 -5.38 -23.08 15.28
C GLY A 141 -5.91 -23.32 16.70
N HIS A 142 -5.94 -22.31 17.56
CA HIS A 142 -6.44 -22.41 18.92
C HIS A 142 -7.57 -21.41 19.15
N ALA A 143 -8.71 -21.89 19.64
CA ALA A 143 -9.80 -21.04 20.10
C ALA A 143 -9.41 -20.33 21.40
N ARG A 144 -9.70 -19.03 21.48
CA ARG A 144 -9.48 -18.19 22.66
C ARG A 144 -10.70 -17.33 22.89
N ASN A 145 -10.95 -16.96 24.15
CA ASN A 145 -11.98 -16.00 24.48
C ASN A 145 -11.69 -14.64 23.82
N LEU A 146 -12.58 -14.18 22.95
CA LEU A 146 -12.41 -12.97 22.13
C LEU A 146 -12.27 -11.73 23.01
N ARG A 147 -13.09 -11.60 24.06
CA ARG A 147 -13.06 -10.42 24.96
C ARG A 147 -11.72 -10.33 25.69
N GLN A 148 -11.24 -11.45 26.23
CA GLN A 148 -9.93 -11.52 26.87
C GLN A 148 -8.80 -11.24 25.86
N TYR A 149 -8.89 -11.82 24.66
CA TYR A 149 -7.90 -11.66 23.61
C TYR A 149 -7.74 -10.19 23.18
N VAL A 150 -8.85 -9.47 22.95
CA VAL A 150 -8.86 -8.03 22.63
C VAL A 150 -8.12 -7.21 23.68
N ARG A 151 -8.36 -7.50 24.96
CA ARG A 151 -7.75 -6.79 26.08
C ARG A 151 -6.25 -7.03 26.17
N GLU A 152 -5.82 -8.28 26.02
CA GLU A 152 -4.41 -8.67 26.13
C GLU A 152 -3.57 -8.20 24.93
N ASN A 153 -4.18 -8.12 23.74
CA ASN A 153 -3.49 -7.84 22.48
C ASN A 153 -3.78 -6.43 21.94
N TRP A 154 -4.34 -5.53 22.77
CA TRP A 154 -4.70 -4.17 22.34
C TRP A 154 -3.52 -3.37 21.77
N THR A 155 -2.35 -3.47 22.39
CA THR A 155 -1.14 -2.81 21.91
C THR A 155 -0.67 -3.41 20.59
N ALA A 156 -0.67 -4.74 20.45
CA ALA A 156 -0.29 -5.42 19.21
C ALA A 156 -1.22 -5.03 18.05
N MET A 157 -2.54 -4.94 18.30
CA MET A 157 -3.49 -4.50 17.27
C MET A 157 -3.24 -3.07 16.77
N LYS A 158 -2.68 -2.18 17.59
CA LYS A 158 -2.31 -0.82 17.16
C LYS A 158 -1.11 -0.79 16.21
N GLU A 159 -0.30 -1.84 16.21
CA GLU A 159 0.91 -1.94 15.40
C GLU A 159 0.72 -2.89 14.21
N GLU A 160 -0.22 -3.84 14.32
CA GLU A 160 -0.47 -4.90 13.33
C GLU A 160 -1.89 -4.78 12.73
N PRO A 161 -2.04 -4.17 11.53
CA PRO A 161 -3.35 -4.02 10.87
C PRO A 161 -4.05 -5.36 10.58
N THR A 162 -3.29 -6.40 10.25
CA THR A 162 -3.80 -7.75 9.99
C THR A 162 -4.46 -8.34 11.23
N LEU A 163 -3.84 -8.17 12.40
CA LEU A 163 -4.40 -8.64 13.66
C LEU A 163 -5.70 -7.91 14.00
N ALA A 164 -5.71 -6.58 13.87
CA ALA A 164 -6.92 -5.79 14.06
C ALA A 164 -8.05 -6.26 13.13
N ARG A 165 -7.74 -6.59 11.86
CA ARG A 165 -8.70 -7.13 10.90
C ARG A 165 -9.28 -8.47 11.35
N THR A 166 -8.44 -9.43 11.75
CA THR A 166 -8.89 -10.74 12.24
C THR A 166 -9.80 -10.62 13.46
N VAL A 167 -9.49 -9.68 14.36
CA VAL A 167 -10.33 -9.41 15.54
C VAL A 167 -11.68 -8.80 15.14
N VAL A 168 -11.71 -7.85 14.21
CA VAL A 168 -12.97 -7.31 13.67
C VAL A 168 -13.83 -8.44 13.10
N GLU A 169 -13.27 -9.33 12.28
CA GLU A 169 -14.02 -10.44 11.68
C GLU A 169 -14.59 -11.39 12.75
N ALA A 170 -13.87 -11.63 13.85
CA ALA A 170 -14.39 -12.41 14.98
C ALA A 170 -15.52 -11.67 15.73
N ILE A 171 -15.43 -10.35 15.88
CA ILE A 171 -16.49 -9.52 16.46
C ILE A 171 -17.74 -9.54 15.57
N GLU A 172 -17.59 -9.42 14.26
CA GLU A 172 -18.70 -9.46 13.31
C GLU A 172 -19.45 -10.80 13.39
N ARG A 173 -18.70 -11.92 13.42
CA ARG A 173 -19.28 -13.26 13.58
C ARG A 173 -20.03 -13.46 14.90
N SER A 174 -19.51 -12.91 16.00
CA SER A 174 -20.09 -13.13 17.34
C SER A 174 -21.24 -12.19 17.68
N THR A 175 -21.26 -10.97 17.14
CA THR A 175 -22.22 -9.93 17.52
C THR A 175 -23.26 -9.64 16.43
N GLY A 176 -23.02 -10.08 15.19
CA GLY A 176 -23.83 -9.73 14.02
C GLY A 176 -23.69 -8.26 13.57
N ALA A 177 -22.90 -7.45 14.28
CA ALA A 177 -22.55 -6.11 13.84
C ALA A 177 -21.63 -6.18 12.62
N GLN A 178 -21.73 -5.22 11.72
CA GLN A 178 -20.86 -5.13 10.55
C GLN A 178 -19.97 -3.90 10.63
N PHE A 179 -18.70 -4.09 10.36
CA PHE A 179 -17.75 -3.01 10.12
C PHE A 179 -18.09 -2.37 8.78
N ARG A 180 -18.72 -1.19 8.84
CA ARG A 180 -18.93 -0.37 7.64
C ARG A 180 -17.63 0.34 7.31
N ARG A 181 -16.98 -0.08 6.22
CA ARG A 181 -16.03 0.79 5.53
C ARG A 181 -16.82 2.02 5.12
N GLU A 182 -16.50 3.19 5.68
CA GLU A 182 -16.95 4.43 5.05
C GLU A 182 -16.47 4.39 3.61
N ALA A 183 -17.41 4.41 2.67
CA ALA A 183 -17.09 4.41 1.25
C ALA A 183 -16.42 5.75 0.94
N ALA A 184 -15.09 5.72 0.82
CA ALA A 184 -14.28 6.81 0.31
C ALA A 184 -14.35 6.85 -1.23
#